data_AF-A0A842MUF3-F1
#
_entry.id   AF-A0A842MUF3-F1
#
_cell.length_a   1.000
_cell.length_b   1.000
_cell.length_c   1.000
_cell.angle_alpha   90.00
_cell.angle_beta   90.00
_cell.angle_gamma   90.00
#
_symmetry.space_group_name_H-M   'P 1'
#
loop_
_entity.id
_entity.type
_entity.pdbx_description
1 polymer ?
#
loop_
_entity_poly.entity_id
_entity_poly.type
_entity_poly.pdbx_seq_one_letter_code
_entity_poly.pdbx_strand_id
1 'polypeptide(L)'
;MRKIPVTLNVIMICSIIGAAAICVLIAYNMAKVGSGGGWETCTVTFITFSQALSFPYRHMEEMRLKAYLADSPQKLYEGYRFKDSYDFLEMDAEGMLFDLRQYAESTITITMQNVQLPLSVLVLEKFNDVYIIQQGKELYPEENWVIELPKNDPLILELNPNIGRQILKQAATTSIKID
;
A
#
# COMPACT_ATOMS: atom_id res chain seq x y z
N MET A 1 21.05 -6.40 36.15
CA MET A 1 19.91 -7.07 35.49
C MET A 1 19.87 -6.63 34.04
N ARG A 2 20.21 -7.52 33.11
CA ARG A 2 20.16 -7.24 31.66
C ARG A 2 18.71 -7.28 31.21
N LYS A 3 18.19 -6.19 30.64
CA LYS A 3 16.91 -6.19 29.93
C LYS A 3 17.12 -7.02 28.67
N ILE A 4 16.47 -8.18 28.60
CA ILE A 4 16.39 -9.00 27.39
C ILE A 4 15.44 -8.24 26.45
N PRO A 5 15.87 -7.80 25.25
CA PRO A 5 14.95 -7.27 24.28
C PRO A 5 14.01 -8.39 23.85
N VAL A 6 12.72 -8.21 24.11
CA VAL A 6 11.68 -9.06 23.54
C VAL A 6 11.54 -8.64 22.08
N THR A 7 12.18 -9.36 21.17
CA THR A 7 11.91 -9.24 19.73
C THR A 7 10.53 -9.83 19.49
N LEU A 8 9.52 -8.98 19.46
CA LEU A 8 8.15 -9.35 19.13
C LEU A 8 8.07 -9.53 17.61
N ASN A 9 8.37 -10.75 17.12
CA ASN A 9 8.11 -11.12 15.73
C ASN A 9 6.59 -11.22 15.53
N VAL A 10 5.95 -10.11 15.18
CA VAL A 10 4.55 -10.09 14.76
C VAL A 10 4.49 -10.60 13.33
N ILE A 11 4.16 -11.87 13.17
CA ILE A 11 3.80 -12.45 11.88
C ILE A 11 2.37 -11.97 11.56
N MET A 12 2.28 -10.86 10.84
CA MET A 12 1.03 -10.38 10.25
C MET A 12 1.01 -10.82 8.80
N ILE A 13 0.12 -11.74 8.50
CA ILE A 13 0.03 -12.36 7.19
C ILE A 13 -1.16 -11.73 6.50
N CYS A 14 -1.06 -11.34 5.23
CA CYS A 14 -2.24 -10.99 4.42
C CYS A 14 -2.99 -12.23 3.89
N SER A 15 -2.69 -13.41 4.45
CA SER A 15 -3.52 -14.61 4.58
C SER A 15 -2.91 -15.51 5.68
N ILE A 16 -3.29 -15.33 6.96
CA ILE A 16 -2.57 -15.91 8.13
C ILE A 16 -2.67 -17.44 8.26
N ILE A 17 -1.69 -18.18 7.74
CA ILE A 17 -1.30 -19.48 8.31
C ILE A 17 0.00 -19.31 9.10
N GLY A 18 -0.15 -19.18 10.42
CA GLY A 18 0.89 -19.39 11.41
C GLY A 18 0.45 -20.51 12.36
N ALA A 19 1.26 -21.57 12.44
CA ALA A 19 1.25 -22.65 13.44
C ALA A 19 -0.04 -22.85 14.27
N ALA A 20 -0.96 -23.64 13.72
CA ALA A 20 -1.90 -24.61 14.32
C ALA A 20 -2.77 -24.30 15.56
N ALA A 21 -2.61 -23.23 16.35
CA ALA A 21 -3.37 -23.06 17.60
C ALA A 21 -4.30 -21.84 17.66
N ILE A 22 -4.10 -20.80 16.83
CA ILE A 22 -4.91 -19.55 16.86
C ILE A 22 -5.90 -19.45 15.67
N CYS A 23 -5.74 -20.28 14.64
CA CYS A 23 -6.53 -20.21 13.40
C CYS A 23 -8.05 -20.45 13.61
N VAL A 24 -8.47 -21.10 14.70
CA VAL A 24 -9.90 -21.43 14.93
C VAL A 24 -10.70 -20.24 15.49
N LEU A 25 -10.07 -19.29 16.19
CA LEU A 25 -10.81 -18.18 16.81
C LEU A 25 -11.07 -17.01 15.85
N ILE A 26 -10.21 -16.80 14.84
CA ILE A 26 -10.36 -15.70 13.87
C ILE A 26 -11.36 -16.06 12.77
N ALA A 27 -11.35 -17.31 12.28
CA ALA A 27 -12.32 -17.77 11.29
C ALA A 27 -13.78 -17.67 11.80
N TYR A 28 -14.00 -17.89 13.09
CA TYR A 28 -15.32 -17.79 13.70
C TYR A 28 -15.83 -16.33 13.78
N ASN A 29 -14.93 -15.34 13.87
CA ASN A 29 -15.31 -13.91 13.86
C ASN A 29 -15.46 -13.36 12.44
N MET A 30 -14.69 -13.83 11.45
CA MET A 30 -14.80 -13.36 10.06
C MET A 30 -16.07 -13.87 9.36
N ALA A 31 -16.59 -15.04 9.73
CA ALA A 31 -17.88 -15.52 9.23
C ALA A 31 -19.09 -14.69 9.74
N LYS A 32 -18.88 -13.79 10.71
CA LYS A 32 -19.91 -12.94 11.32
C LYS A 32 -19.87 -11.49 10.84
N VAL A 33 -18.88 -11.10 10.03
CA VAL A 33 -18.80 -9.75 9.44
C VAL A 33 -19.47 -9.82 8.08
N GLY A 34 -20.74 -9.41 8.07
CA GLY A 34 -21.62 -9.45 6.91
C GLY A 34 -21.11 -8.61 5.72
N SER A 35 -21.74 -8.90 4.58
CA SER A 35 -21.81 -8.09 3.38
C SER A 35 -21.85 -6.58 3.64
N GLY A 36 -20.91 -5.83 3.04
CA GLY A 36 -21.03 -4.39 2.83
C GLY A 36 -20.28 -3.52 3.84
N GLY A 37 -19.04 -3.15 3.52
CA GLY A 37 -18.30 -2.09 4.20
C GLY A 37 -17.90 -1.03 3.19
N GLY A 38 -18.51 0.16 3.28
CA GLY A 38 -18.33 1.29 2.38
C GLY A 38 -16.87 1.63 2.16
N TRP A 39 -16.37 1.29 0.98
CA TRP A 39 -15.09 1.81 0.51
C TRP A 39 -15.22 3.32 0.38
N GLU A 40 -14.28 4.03 0.98
CA GLU A 40 -14.08 5.45 0.76
C GLU A 40 -12.91 5.62 -0.20
N THR A 41 -12.74 6.85 -0.68
CA THR A 41 -11.64 7.21 -1.55
C THR A 41 -10.91 8.42 -1.02
N CYS A 42 -9.60 8.46 -1.21
CA CYS A 42 -8.76 9.64 -0.96
C CYS A 42 -8.20 10.18 -2.28
N THR A 43 -7.70 11.41 -2.25
CA THR A 43 -6.94 11.97 -3.38
C THR A 43 -5.46 11.81 -3.10
N VAL A 44 -4.75 11.20 -4.05
CA VAL A 44 -3.29 11.10 -4.02
C VAL A 44 -2.74 12.06 -5.06
N THR A 45 -1.94 13.03 -4.61
CA THR A 45 -1.29 14.02 -5.45
C THR A 45 0.21 13.75 -5.52
N PHE A 46 0.69 13.37 -6.70
CA PHE A 46 2.12 13.24 -7.01
C PHE A 46 2.65 14.59 -7.50
N ILE A 47 3.71 15.05 -6.87
CA ILE A 47 4.41 16.29 -7.22
C ILE A 47 5.81 15.89 -7.64
N THR A 48 6.10 15.98 -8.93
CA THR A 48 7.38 15.56 -9.49
C THR A 48 8.17 16.76 -9.97
N PHE A 49 9.43 16.83 -9.56
CA PHE A 49 10.35 17.88 -9.99
C PHE A 49 11.30 17.31 -11.04
N SER A 50 11.18 17.76 -12.28
CA SER A 50 12.19 17.43 -13.29
C SER A 50 13.31 18.47 -13.28
N GLN A 51 14.56 18.00 -13.28
CA GLN A 51 15.69 18.86 -13.61
C GLN A 51 15.74 19.00 -15.13
N ALA A 52 15.22 20.10 -15.67
CA ALA A 52 15.61 20.49 -17.01
C ALA A 52 17.12 20.77 -16.99
N LEU A 53 17.88 20.19 -17.92
CA LEU A 53 19.34 20.32 -18.04
C LEU A 53 19.83 21.78 -18.31
N SER A 54 18.92 22.75 -18.32
CA SER A 54 19.17 24.17 -18.50
C SER A 54 18.48 24.99 -17.41
N PHE A 55 19.29 25.71 -16.62
CA PHE A 55 18.84 26.67 -15.61
C PHE A 55 17.89 27.75 -16.20
N PRO A 56 16.95 28.33 -15.41
CA PRO A 56 16.54 28.04 -14.04
C PRO A 56 15.03 27.76 -13.95
N TYR A 57 14.51 26.77 -14.66
CA TYR A 57 13.11 26.35 -14.48
C TYR A 57 13.08 24.91 -13.96
N ARG A 58 12.80 24.75 -12.66
CA ARG A 58 12.28 23.47 -12.15
C ARG A 58 10.89 23.33 -12.71
N HIS A 59 10.71 22.43 -13.67
CA HIS A 59 9.37 22.09 -14.11
C HIS A 59 8.76 21.21 -13.02
N MET A 60 7.68 21.70 -12.43
CA MET A 60 6.88 20.98 -11.45
C MET A 60 5.69 20.40 -12.21
N GLU A 61 5.63 19.07 -12.23
CA GLU A 61 4.48 18.34 -12.77
C GLU A 61 3.65 17.83 -11.59
N GLU A 62 2.34 17.97 -11.70
CA GLU A 62 1.39 17.51 -10.69
C GLU A 62 0.41 16.53 -11.33
N MET A 63 0.30 15.34 -10.76
CA MET A 63 -0.66 14.33 -11.14
C MET A 63 -1.53 14.01 -9.93
N ARG A 64 -2.85 14.11 -10.11
CA ARG A 64 -3.82 13.72 -9.10
C ARG A 64 -4.55 12.48 -9.54
N LEU A 65 -4.70 11.53 -8.65
CA LEU A 65 -5.57 10.40 -8.84
C LEU A 65 -6.36 10.14 -7.56
N LYS A 66 -7.47 9.43 -7.72
CA LYS A 66 -8.25 8.95 -6.61
C LYS A 66 -7.85 7.51 -6.31
N ALA A 67 -7.77 7.15 -5.03
CA ALA A 67 -7.46 5.80 -4.59
C ALA A 67 -8.47 5.33 -3.55
N TYR A 68 -8.87 4.07 -3.63
CA TYR A 68 -9.65 3.41 -2.58
C TYR A 68 -8.87 3.38 -1.27
N LEU A 69 -9.56 3.61 -0.15
CA LEU A 69 -8.92 3.62 1.16
C LEU A 69 -9.12 2.28 1.89
N ALA A 70 -8.03 1.55 2.08
CA ALA A 70 -7.95 0.36 2.93
C ALA A 70 -7.46 0.73 4.33
N ASP A 71 -8.38 1.21 5.16
CA ASP A 71 -8.18 1.75 6.52
C ASP A 71 -8.62 0.80 7.65
N SER A 72 -9.14 -0.36 7.30
CA SER A 72 -9.60 -1.37 8.25
C SER A 72 -8.95 -2.72 7.95
N PRO A 73 -8.78 -3.59 8.96
CA PRO A 73 -8.21 -4.91 8.73
C PRO A 73 -8.88 -5.65 7.58
N GLN A 74 -10.22 -5.65 7.52
CA GLN A 74 -10.96 -6.30 6.43
C GLN A 74 -10.54 -5.77 5.05
N LYS A 75 -10.47 -4.45 4.86
CA LYS A 75 -10.06 -3.86 3.56
C LYS A 75 -8.59 -4.15 3.24
N LEU A 76 -7.70 -4.13 4.24
CA LEU A 76 -6.29 -4.50 4.09
C LEU A 76 -6.13 -5.95 3.62
N TYR A 77 -6.94 -6.88 4.15
CA TYR A 77 -6.96 -8.30 3.72
C TYR A 77 -7.63 -8.51 2.38
N GLU A 78 -8.63 -7.69 2.06
CA GLU A 78 -9.39 -7.83 0.82
C GLU A 78 -8.59 -7.33 -0.38
N GLY A 79 -8.02 -6.12 -0.31
CA GLY A 79 -7.21 -5.55 -1.40
C GLY A 79 -7.86 -5.69 -2.77
N TYR A 80 -7.04 -6.00 -3.79
CA TYR A 80 -7.51 -6.32 -5.15
C TYR A 80 -8.01 -7.77 -5.35
N ARG A 81 -8.18 -8.55 -4.28
CA ARG A 81 -8.55 -9.96 -4.38
C ARG A 81 -9.91 -10.12 -5.07
N PHE A 82 -9.94 -11.03 -6.06
CA PHE A 82 -11.11 -11.35 -6.89
C PHE A 82 -11.71 -10.18 -7.69
N LYS A 83 -11.03 -9.03 -7.76
CA LYS A 83 -11.45 -7.90 -8.60
C LYS A 83 -10.87 -8.05 -10.01
N ASP A 84 -11.64 -7.61 -10.99
CA ASP A 84 -11.33 -7.66 -12.42
C ASP A 84 -11.03 -6.28 -13.02
N SER A 85 -11.14 -5.21 -12.22
CA SER A 85 -10.83 -3.83 -12.58
C SER A 85 -10.11 -3.10 -11.45
N TYR A 86 -9.26 -2.12 -11.81
CA TYR A 86 -8.65 -1.20 -10.83
C TYR A 86 -9.69 -0.30 -10.17
N ASP A 87 -10.74 0.06 -10.92
CA ASP A 87 -11.91 0.82 -10.45
C ASP A 87 -13.12 -0.10 -10.23
N PHE A 88 -13.04 -0.98 -9.24
CA PHE A 88 -14.02 -2.06 -9.04
C PHE A 88 -15.38 -1.62 -8.47
N LEU A 89 -15.53 -0.37 -8.03
CA LEU A 89 -16.81 0.23 -7.60
C LEU A 89 -17.23 1.43 -8.47
N GLU A 90 -16.58 1.65 -9.62
CA GLU A 90 -16.88 2.76 -10.53
C GLU A 90 -16.82 4.13 -9.84
N MET A 91 -15.86 4.31 -8.93
CA MET A 91 -15.66 5.54 -8.16
C MET A 91 -14.61 6.46 -8.79
N ASP A 92 -14.14 6.15 -10.00
CA ASP A 92 -13.04 6.85 -10.69
C ASP A 92 -11.72 6.74 -9.92
N ALA A 93 -11.47 5.57 -9.31
CA ALA A 93 -10.26 5.29 -8.55
C ALA A 93 -9.26 4.47 -9.37
N GLU A 94 -7.99 4.90 -9.36
CA GLU A 94 -6.89 4.34 -10.15
C GLU A 94 -5.89 3.52 -9.30
N GLY A 95 -6.26 3.27 -8.05
CA GLY A 95 -5.44 2.54 -7.11
C GLY A 95 -6.09 2.35 -5.74
N MET A 96 -5.29 1.87 -4.80
CA MET A 96 -5.68 1.62 -3.42
C MET A 96 -4.57 2.02 -2.46
N LEU A 97 -4.92 2.85 -1.48
CA LEU A 97 -4.03 3.28 -0.40
C LEU A 97 -4.31 2.45 0.86
N PHE A 98 -3.27 1.79 1.36
CA PHE A 98 -3.30 0.97 2.56
C PHE A 98 -2.72 1.77 3.72
N ASP A 99 -3.52 1.97 4.77
CA ASP A 99 -3.09 2.59 6.02
C ASP A 99 -2.44 1.55 6.93
N LEU A 100 -1.12 1.62 7.06
CA LEU A 100 -0.32 0.67 7.84
C LEU A 100 0.36 1.32 9.03
N ARG A 101 -0.06 2.52 9.44
CA ARG A 101 0.57 3.29 10.52
C ARG A 101 0.72 2.51 11.82
N GLN A 102 -0.29 1.71 12.16
CA GLN A 102 -0.29 0.85 13.34
C GLN A 102 0.70 -0.33 13.28
N TYR A 103 1.35 -0.54 12.13
CA TYR A 103 2.28 -1.64 11.85
C TYR A 103 3.70 -1.13 11.52
N ALA A 104 4.02 0.11 11.87
CA ALA A 104 5.36 0.67 11.69
C ALA A 104 6.47 -0.24 12.24
N GLU A 105 7.61 -0.27 11.51
CA GLU A 105 8.78 -1.11 11.83
C GLU A 105 8.51 -2.63 11.81
N SER A 106 7.35 -3.07 11.30
CA SER A 106 7.02 -4.50 11.13
C SER A 106 7.46 -5.03 9.77
N THR A 107 7.82 -6.30 9.72
CA THR A 107 7.96 -7.05 8.46
C THR A 107 6.59 -7.56 8.02
N ILE A 108 6.19 -7.26 6.80
CA ILE A 108 4.93 -7.75 6.22
C ILE A 108 5.18 -8.47 4.90
N THR A 109 4.21 -9.27 4.47
CA THR A 109 4.20 -9.90 3.15
C THR A 109 2.99 -9.39 2.37
N ILE A 110 3.26 -8.70 1.26
CA ILE A 110 2.26 -8.39 0.24
C ILE A 110 2.09 -9.64 -0.62
N THR A 111 0.85 -10.08 -0.83
CA THR A 111 0.54 -11.30 -1.59
C THR A 111 -0.45 -11.00 -2.71
N MET A 112 -0.16 -11.54 -3.89
CA MET A 112 -1.00 -11.44 -5.09
C MET A 112 -1.93 -12.66 -5.24
N GLN A 113 -2.19 -13.39 -4.15
CA GLN A 113 -3.00 -14.60 -4.18
C GLN A 113 -4.47 -14.28 -4.53
N ASN A 114 -4.98 -14.85 -5.62
CA ASN A 114 -6.29 -14.53 -6.20
C ASN A 114 -6.46 -13.05 -6.64
N VAL A 115 -5.35 -12.35 -6.90
CA VAL A 115 -5.37 -11.06 -7.58
C VAL A 115 -5.06 -11.31 -9.05
N GLN A 116 -5.97 -10.93 -9.94
CA GLN A 116 -5.79 -11.17 -11.39
C GLN A 116 -5.09 -9.99 -12.10
N LEU A 117 -5.10 -8.82 -11.47
CA LEU A 117 -4.52 -7.59 -12.00
C LEU A 117 -3.04 -7.48 -11.60
N PRO A 118 -2.12 -7.17 -12.53
CA PRO A 118 -0.78 -6.74 -12.13
C PRO A 118 -0.86 -5.39 -11.39
N LEU A 119 0.00 -5.17 -10.39
CA LEU A 119 0.01 -3.95 -9.59
C LEU A 119 1.39 -3.33 -9.53
N SER A 120 1.49 -2.01 -9.59
CA SER A 120 2.66 -1.29 -9.09
C SER A 120 2.46 -0.97 -7.63
N VAL A 121 3.31 -1.50 -6.77
CA VAL A 121 3.23 -1.32 -5.32
C VAL A 121 4.33 -0.37 -4.86
N LEU A 122 3.93 0.70 -4.18
CA LEU A 122 4.82 1.74 -3.65
C LEU A 122 4.76 1.72 -2.13
N VAL A 123 5.91 1.58 -1.48
CA VAL A 123 6.05 1.72 -0.03
C VAL A 123 6.42 3.17 0.28
N LEU A 124 5.57 3.82 1.06
CA LEU A 124 5.65 5.23 1.35
C LEU A 124 6.06 5.47 2.81
N GLU A 125 6.89 6.48 3.02
CA GLU A 125 7.23 7.00 4.35
C GLU A 125 6.95 8.48 4.40
N LYS A 126 6.45 8.96 5.54
CA LYS A 126 6.23 10.38 5.75
C LYS A 126 7.53 11.10 6.06
N PHE A 127 7.75 12.21 5.36
CA PHE A 127 8.82 13.16 5.60
C PHE A 127 8.25 14.58 5.65
N ASN A 128 8.15 15.14 6.85
CA ASN A 128 7.40 16.37 7.14
C ASN A 128 5.92 16.25 6.72
N ASP A 129 5.44 17.13 5.84
CA ASP A 129 4.05 17.21 5.39
C ASP A 129 3.78 16.45 4.08
N VAL A 130 4.74 15.65 3.61
CA VAL A 130 4.63 14.86 2.38
C VAL A 130 5.09 13.43 2.61
N TYR A 131 4.72 12.53 1.71
CA TYR A 131 5.23 11.17 1.64
C TYR A 131 6.28 11.06 0.53
N ILE A 132 7.27 10.20 0.75
CA ILE A 132 8.30 9.83 -0.24
C ILE A 132 8.24 8.34 -0.51
N ILE A 133 8.66 7.93 -1.70
CA ILE A 133 8.71 6.51 -2.09
C ILE A 133 10.03 5.93 -1.56
N GLN A 134 9.95 5.02 -0.59
CA GLN A 134 11.12 4.31 -0.07
C GLN A 134 11.49 3.13 -0.95
N GLN A 135 10.48 2.38 -1.38
CA GLN A 135 10.64 1.20 -2.20
C GLN A 135 9.46 1.11 -3.15
N GLY A 136 9.64 0.46 -4.28
CA GLY A 136 8.51 0.10 -5.10
C GLY A 136 8.85 -0.99 -6.10
N LYS A 137 7.85 -1.77 -6.45
CA LYS A 137 7.99 -2.97 -7.27
C LYS A 137 6.68 -3.24 -8.01
N GLU A 138 6.79 -3.70 -9.25
CA GLU A 138 5.64 -4.33 -9.93
C GLU A 138 5.47 -5.77 -9.44
N LEU A 139 4.24 -6.12 -9.06
CA LEU A 139 3.85 -7.46 -8.69
C LEU A 139 2.87 -8.02 -9.71
N TYR A 140 3.09 -9.28 -10.07
CA TYR A 140 2.23 -10.05 -10.98
C TYR A 140 1.37 -11.05 -10.19
N PRO A 141 0.25 -11.54 -10.75
CA PRO A 141 -0.58 -12.56 -10.10
C PRO A 141 0.23 -13.71 -9.50
N GLU A 142 -0.17 -14.14 -8.30
CA GLU A 142 0.48 -15.21 -7.52
C GLU A 142 1.90 -14.91 -6.98
N GLU A 143 2.46 -13.72 -7.25
CA GLU A 143 3.71 -13.29 -6.61
C GLU A 143 3.52 -12.85 -5.16
N ASN A 144 4.62 -12.91 -4.40
CA ASN A 144 4.69 -12.36 -3.05
C ASN A 144 5.88 -11.41 -2.93
N TRP A 145 5.74 -10.41 -2.06
CA TRP A 145 6.82 -9.49 -1.74
C TRP A 145 6.88 -9.23 -0.24
N VAL A 146 8.01 -9.62 0.36
CA VAL A 146 8.29 -9.37 1.77
C VAL A 146 9.01 -8.04 1.88
N ILE A 147 8.52 -7.16 2.75
CA ILE A 147 9.08 -5.84 2.99
C ILE A 147 9.12 -5.53 4.50
N GLU A 148 10.06 -4.67 4.87
CA GLU A 148 10.05 -4.00 6.17
C GLU A 148 9.37 -2.65 6.01
N LEU A 149 8.36 -2.39 6.83
CA LEU A 149 7.65 -1.11 6.81
C LEU A 149 8.53 -0.01 7.41
N PRO A 150 8.52 1.20 6.82
CA PRO A 150 9.25 2.32 7.38
C PRO A 150 8.68 2.71 8.75
N LYS A 151 9.50 3.45 9.49
CA LYS A 151 9.16 3.85 10.86
C LYS A 151 8.12 4.96 10.91
N ASN A 152 8.25 5.94 10.01
CA ASN A 152 7.47 7.17 10.12
C ASN A 152 6.23 7.10 9.25
N ASP A 153 5.09 6.75 9.86
CA ASP A 153 3.77 6.80 9.23
C ASP A 153 3.78 6.02 7.89
N PRO A 154 4.00 4.69 7.93
CA PRO A 154 4.09 3.87 6.72
C PRO A 154 2.73 3.75 6.04
N LEU A 155 2.73 3.97 4.73
CA LEU A 155 1.60 3.67 3.85
C LEU A 155 2.06 2.80 2.69
N ILE A 156 1.13 2.08 2.08
CA ILE A 156 1.36 1.41 0.78
C ILE A 156 0.36 1.92 -0.22
N LEU A 157 0.82 2.22 -1.42
CA LEU A 157 -0.02 2.60 -2.54
C LEU A 157 0.11 1.57 -3.66
N GLU A 158 -0.99 0.90 -3.98
CA GLU A 158 -1.10 0.00 -5.11
C GLU A 158 -1.76 0.74 -6.27
N LEU A 159 -1.16 0.68 -7.45
CA LEU A 159 -1.60 1.40 -8.64
C LEU A 159 -1.69 0.48 -9.85
N ASN A 160 -2.51 0.88 -10.81
CA ASN A 160 -2.39 0.42 -12.19
C ASN A 160 -0.93 0.54 -12.68
N PRO A 161 -0.32 -0.52 -13.23
CA PRO A 161 1.09 -0.51 -13.66
C PRO A 161 1.42 0.54 -14.72
N ASN A 162 0.44 1.02 -15.49
CA ASN A 162 0.67 2.09 -16.46
C ASN A 162 0.99 3.43 -15.78
N ILE A 163 0.35 3.70 -14.64
CA ILE A 163 0.57 4.89 -13.83
C ILE A 163 1.80 4.68 -12.94
N GLY A 164 1.85 3.54 -12.24
CA GLY A 164 2.93 3.22 -11.31
C GLY A 164 4.32 3.21 -11.95
N ARG A 165 4.45 2.71 -13.19
CA ARG A 165 5.73 2.77 -13.93
C ARG A 165 6.24 4.19 -14.16
N GLN A 166 5.34 5.12 -14.45
CA GLN A 166 5.72 6.51 -14.71
C GLN A 166 6.22 7.17 -13.43
N ILE A 167 5.56 6.89 -12.31
CA ILE A 167 5.95 7.37 -10.98
C ILE A 167 7.28 6.74 -10.54
N LEU A 168 7.44 5.43 -10.68
CA LEU A 168 8.65 4.71 -10.28
C LEU A 168 9.91 5.22 -10.99
N LYS A 169 9.80 5.54 -12.29
CA LYS A 169 10.89 6.16 -13.06
C LYS A 169 11.35 7.51 -12.49
N GLN A 170 10.48 8.18 -11.73
CA GLN A 170 10.71 9.51 -11.18
C GLN A 170 10.68 9.51 -9.64
N ALA A 171 10.80 8.33 -9.01
CA ALA A 171 10.58 8.17 -7.57
C ALA A 171 11.49 9.08 -6.72
N ALA A 172 12.76 9.24 -7.12
CA ALA A 172 13.74 10.05 -6.41
C ALA A 172 13.41 11.57 -6.38
N THR A 173 12.55 12.04 -7.28
CA THR A 173 12.17 13.46 -7.38
C THR A 173 10.66 13.67 -7.22
N THR A 174 9.95 12.65 -6.73
CA THR A 174 8.50 12.69 -6.51
C THR A 174 8.20 12.76 -5.02
N SER A 175 7.37 13.72 -4.64
CA SER A 175 6.73 13.82 -3.33
C SER A 175 5.24 13.57 -3.46
N ILE A 176 4.62 12.99 -2.45
CA ILE A 176 3.22 12.58 -2.49
C ILE A 176 2.44 13.27 -1.37
N LYS A 177 1.29 13.84 -1.70
CA LYS A 177 0.30 14.33 -0.73
C LYS A 177 -0.94 13.46 -0.78
N ILE A 178 -1.59 13.31 0.36
CA ILE A 178 -2.79 12.49 0.54
C ILE A 178 -3.82 13.37 1.23
N ASP A 179 -4.93 13.62 0.54
CA ASP A 179 -6.04 14.47 0.98
C ASP A 179 -7.33 13.65 1.14
#